data_AF-A0A2X0J7J6-F1
#
_entry.id   AF-A0A2X0J7J6-F1
#
_cell.length_a   1.000
_cell.length_b   1.000
_cell.length_c   1.000
_cell.angle_alpha   90.00
_cell.angle_beta   90.00
_cell.angle_gamma   90.00
#
_symmetry.space_group_name_H-M   'P 1'
#
loop_
_entity.id
_entity.type
_entity.pdbx_description
1 polymer ?
#
loop_
_entity_poly.entity_id
_entity_poly.type
_entity_poly.pdbx_seq_one_letter_code
_entity_poly.pdbx_strand_id
1 'polypeptide(L)'
;MEEHASGPVAEQMRTLERALPVLGMDKAPGALRVGTWMFHFGLAADWAARRTFLLAVVLYSILGDTRHLLGFGFAMSEHVARVSLNVAAVVGTIQGFRLFNWAAPGRSYQYRYGLTRATVGAVVACAEFRAARTKDQPAKLRAIDERLRYVEREVLRAHRRRGTVRWSSFRHRGLAEHARLVVAALRRAAAGLDSDPESAVRKLAVLLVSIGVNHTEGRTGALLPKKYLKGLTPARDASAVIGILRLVVGAAVVGAVLWAGVRFKWPIPAGLVVLVLFPLLFGGESAAGIPAAVLSKLPLTDGGAPGR
;
A
#
# COMPACT_ATOMS: atom_id res chain seq x y z
N MET A 1 23.41 16.56 -24.84
CA MET A 1 21.99 16.26 -24.52
C MET A 1 21.94 15.34 -23.28
N GLU A 2 22.51 15.81 -22.16
CA GLU A 2 22.85 14.98 -20.97
C GLU A 2 22.49 15.65 -19.63
N GLU A 3 21.71 16.74 -19.64
CA GLU A 3 21.66 17.69 -18.52
C GLU A 3 20.42 17.58 -17.59
N HIS A 4 19.71 16.44 -17.55
CA HIS A 4 18.44 16.36 -16.80
C HIS A 4 18.23 15.13 -15.90
N ALA A 5 19.29 14.49 -15.40
CA ALA A 5 19.18 13.40 -14.43
C ALA A 5 19.61 13.79 -12.99
N SER A 6 19.35 15.01 -12.53
CA SER A 6 19.62 15.46 -11.15
C SER A 6 18.46 15.19 -10.17
N GLY A 7 17.73 14.09 -10.37
CA GLY A 7 16.65 13.68 -9.47
C GLY A 7 17.13 12.85 -8.26
N PRO A 8 16.34 12.77 -7.18
CA PRO A 8 16.61 11.94 -5.98
C PRO A 8 16.79 10.44 -6.30
N VAL A 9 16.44 10.01 -7.50
CA VAL A 9 16.59 8.64 -8.00
C VAL A 9 17.98 8.39 -8.58
N ALA A 10 18.54 9.36 -9.29
CA ALA A 10 19.94 9.29 -9.72
C ALA A 10 20.86 9.30 -8.49
N GLU A 11 20.45 9.97 -7.42
CA GLU A 11 21.12 9.85 -6.12
C GLU A 11 20.97 8.44 -5.53
N GLN A 12 19.77 7.86 -5.50
CA GLN A 12 19.57 6.48 -5.02
C GLN A 12 20.34 5.45 -5.87
N MET A 13 20.40 5.62 -7.18
CA MET A 13 21.16 4.75 -8.08
C MET A 13 22.66 4.91 -7.83
N ARG A 14 23.16 6.16 -7.71
CA ARG A 14 24.55 6.42 -7.32
C ARG A 14 24.87 5.89 -5.94
N THR A 15 23.93 5.90 -5.01
CA THR A 15 24.08 5.33 -3.67
C THR A 15 24.10 3.81 -3.72
N LEU A 16 23.24 3.18 -4.53
CA LEU A 16 23.26 1.74 -4.76
C LEU A 16 24.56 1.30 -5.43
N GLU A 17 25.02 2.00 -6.48
CA GLU A 17 26.28 1.71 -7.16
C GLU A 17 27.49 1.90 -6.24
N ARG A 18 27.45 2.88 -5.31
CA ARG A 18 28.46 3.01 -4.25
C ARG A 18 28.37 1.92 -3.18
N ALA A 19 27.17 1.42 -2.89
CA ALA A 19 26.90 0.40 -1.88
C ALA A 19 27.31 -1.02 -2.30
N LEU A 20 27.19 -1.35 -3.59
CA LEU A 20 27.44 -2.70 -4.09
C LEU A 20 28.89 -3.19 -3.87
N PRO A 21 29.94 -2.39 -4.15
CA PRO A 21 31.33 -2.77 -3.87
C PRO A 21 31.57 -2.99 -2.38
N VAL A 22 31.00 -2.15 -1.51
CA VAL A 22 31.10 -2.30 -0.06
C VAL A 22 30.55 -3.65 0.37
N LEU A 23 29.50 -4.14 -0.29
CA LEU A 23 28.89 -5.44 -0.04
C LEU A 23 29.65 -6.63 -0.65
N GLY A 24 30.74 -6.41 -1.38
CA GLY A 24 31.48 -7.45 -2.10
C GLY A 24 30.76 -7.94 -3.36
N MET A 25 30.01 -7.05 -4.03
CA MET A 25 29.34 -7.33 -5.29
C MET A 25 29.96 -6.46 -6.39
N ASP A 26 30.62 -7.11 -7.36
CA ASP A 26 31.49 -6.41 -8.32
C ASP A 26 30.71 -5.62 -9.38
N LYS A 27 29.44 -5.98 -9.65
CA LYS A 27 28.54 -5.28 -10.60
C LYS A 27 27.07 -5.37 -10.19
N ALA A 28 26.31 -4.30 -10.42
CA ALA A 28 24.85 -4.33 -10.35
C ALA A 28 24.30 -5.20 -11.51
N PRO A 29 23.35 -6.12 -11.27
CA PRO A 29 22.67 -6.83 -12.36
C PRO A 29 22.01 -5.82 -13.31
N GLY A 30 22.21 -5.95 -14.63
CA GLY A 30 21.70 -4.99 -15.62
C GLY A 30 20.19 -4.72 -15.53
N ALA A 31 19.41 -5.67 -15.02
CA ALA A 31 17.97 -5.53 -14.78
C ALA A 31 17.61 -4.42 -13.75
N LEU A 32 18.48 -4.15 -12.77
CA LEU A 32 18.28 -3.06 -11.79
C LEU A 32 18.49 -1.67 -12.42
N ARG A 33 19.36 -1.56 -13.44
CA ARG A 33 19.56 -0.29 -14.16
C ARG A 33 18.33 0.08 -15.00
N VAL A 34 17.71 -0.90 -15.66
CA VAL A 34 16.53 -0.69 -16.52
C VAL A 34 15.26 -0.39 -15.72
N GLY A 35 15.04 -1.09 -14.60
CA GLY A 35 13.88 -0.83 -13.72
C GLY A 35 13.87 0.57 -13.11
N THR A 36 15.05 1.16 -12.91
CA THR A 36 15.21 2.51 -12.35
C THR A 36 15.07 3.60 -13.41
N TRP A 37 15.40 3.32 -14.68
CA TRP A 37 15.09 4.21 -15.81
C TRP A 37 13.58 4.32 -16.08
N MET A 38 12.83 3.21 -15.94
CA MET A 38 11.36 3.24 -16.04
C MET A 38 10.68 4.03 -14.91
N PHE A 39 11.37 4.24 -13.77
CA PHE A 39 10.90 5.05 -12.65
C PHE A 39 10.83 6.55 -13.01
N HIS A 40 11.61 7.00 -14.00
CA HIS A 40 11.74 8.42 -14.32
C HIS A 40 10.57 8.99 -15.14
N PHE A 41 9.89 8.16 -15.93
CA PHE A 41 8.79 8.58 -16.82
C PHE A 41 7.41 8.69 -16.13
N GLY A 42 7.29 8.33 -14.85
CA GLY A 42 5.97 8.17 -14.21
C GLY A 42 5.68 9.04 -12.96
N LEU A 43 6.58 9.93 -12.52
CA LEU A 43 6.45 10.61 -11.22
C LEU A 43 6.40 12.15 -11.25
N ALA A 44 6.79 12.82 -12.35
CA ALA A 44 6.84 14.29 -12.38
C ALA A 44 5.48 14.97 -12.66
N ALA A 45 4.54 14.30 -13.32
CA ALA A 45 3.27 14.92 -13.74
C ALA A 45 2.18 14.96 -12.65
N ASP A 46 2.33 14.20 -11.56
CA ASP A 46 1.20 13.77 -10.72
C ASP A 46 0.92 14.67 -9.50
N TRP A 47 1.87 15.51 -9.07
CA TRP A 47 1.73 16.30 -7.83
C TRP A 47 1.01 17.64 -8.06
N ALA A 48 1.21 18.28 -9.22
CA ALA A 48 0.49 19.49 -9.61
C ALA A 48 -1.01 19.23 -9.78
N ALA A 49 -1.39 18.13 -10.45
CA ALA A 49 -2.78 17.73 -10.63
C ALA A 49 -3.53 17.46 -9.30
N ARG A 50 -2.82 16.90 -8.30
CA ARG A 50 -3.38 16.67 -6.96
C ARG A 50 -3.66 17.96 -6.20
N ARG A 51 -2.77 18.96 -6.32
CA ARG A 51 -2.98 20.28 -5.72
C ARG A 51 -4.16 21.00 -6.37
N THR A 52 -4.29 20.94 -7.70
CA THR A 52 -5.39 21.59 -8.42
C THR A 52 -6.75 20.97 -8.11
N PHE A 53 -6.84 19.64 -7.97
CA PHE A 53 -8.09 18.96 -7.61
C PHE A 53 -8.53 19.27 -6.18
N LEU A 54 -7.61 19.27 -5.20
CA LEU A 54 -7.94 19.63 -3.81
C LEU A 54 -8.40 21.09 -3.71
N LEU A 55 -7.75 22.01 -4.44
CA LEU A 55 -8.20 23.40 -4.52
C LEU A 55 -9.58 23.52 -5.17
N ALA A 56 -9.88 22.76 -6.22
CA ALA A 56 -11.19 22.79 -6.88
C ALA A 56 -12.33 22.27 -5.97
N VAL A 57 -12.08 21.21 -5.19
CA VAL A 57 -13.07 20.68 -4.23
C VAL A 57 -13.32 21.70 -3.10
N VAL A 58 -12.27 22.31 -2.56
CA VAL A 58 -12.40 23.36 -1.53
C VAL A 58 -13.11 24.58 -2.09
N LEU A 59 -12.77 25.02 -3.30
CA LEU A 59 -13.41 26.16 -3.95
C LEU A 59 -14.90 25.89 -4.23
N TYR A 60 -15.25 24.68 -4.66
CA TYR A 60 -16.64 24.27 -4.91
C TYR A 60 -17.46 24.21 -3.61
N SER A 61 -16.88 23.75 -2.50
CA SER A 61 -17.53 23.79 -1.19
C SER A 61 -17.76 25.23 -0.69
N ILE A 62 -16.82 26.14 -0.93
CA ILE A 62 -16.96 27.55 -0.58
C ILE A 62 -18.00 28.25 -1.48
N LEU A 63 -18.01 27.96 -2.78
CA LEU A 63 -18.96 28.52 -3.76
C LEU A 63 -20.38 27.94 -3.63
N GLY A 64 -20.54 26.75 -3.06
CA GLY A 64 -21.85 26.20 -2.73
C GLY A 64 -22.55 26.97 -1.62
N ASP A 65 -21.77 27.53 -0.69
CA ASP A 65 -22.26 28.28 0.47
C ASP A 65 -22.68 29.71 0.10
N THR A 66 -22.07 30.30 -0.94
CA THR A 66 -22.39 31.67 -1.39
C THR A 66 -23.70 31.79 -2.16
N ARG A 67 -24.36 30.68 -2.55
CA ARG A 67 -25.67 30.74 -3.23
C ARG A 67 -26.82 31.13 -2.31
N HIS A 68 -26.61 31.11 -0.99
CA HIS A 68 -27.55 31.72 -0.04
C HIS A 68 -27.59 33.26 -0.13
N LEU A 69 -26.64 33.90 -0.83
CA LEU A 69 -26.63 35.35 -1.05
C LEU A 69 -27.30 35.79 -2.36
N LEU A 70 -27.54 34.88 -3.31
CA LEU A 70 -28.13 35.19 -4.61
C LEU A 70 -29.53 34.57 -4.68
N GLY A 71 -30.54 35.31 -4.23
CA GLY A 71 -31.94 34.88 -4.07
C GLY A 71 -32.57 34.30 -5.34
N PHE A 72 -32.38 32.99 -5.56
CA PHE A 72 -33.10 32.23 -6.58
C PHE A 72 -34.35 31.60 -5.95
N GLY A 73 -35.51 32.20 -6.25
CA GLY A 73 -36.81 31.74 -5.81
C GLY A 73 -37.29 30.53 -6.61
N PHE A 74 -37.20 29.35 -6.00
CA PHE A 74 -38.07 28.22 -6.32
C PHE A 74 -38.76 27.79 -5.03
N ALA A 75 -40.09 27.82 -5.02
CA ALA A 75 -40.93 27.46 -3.88
C ALA A 75 -40.96 25.93 -3.69
N MET A 76 -39.79 25.36 -3.41
CA MET A 76 -39.61 24.00 -2.95
C MET A 76 -39.38 24.12 -1.44
N SER A 77 -40.10 23.33 -0.63
CA SER A 77 -40.00 23.46 0.83
C SER A 77 -38.53 23.42 1.25
N GLU A 78 -38.15 24.36 2.10
CA GLU A 78 -36.75 24.68 2.42
C GLU A 78 -35.95 23.45 2.90
N HIS A 79 -36.65 22.42 3.38
CA HIS A 79 -36.07 21.12 3.75
C HIS A 79 -35.77 20.22 2.55
N VAL A 80 -36.65 20.14 1.55
CA VAL A 80 -36.46 19.26 0.39
C VAL A 80 -35.32 19.79 -0.48
N ALA A 81 -35.26 21.10 -0.71
CA ALA A 81 -34.18 21.73 -1.49
C ALA A 81 -32.80 21.52 -0.85
N ARG A 82 -32.69 21.68 0.48
CA ARG A 82 -31.45 21.41 1.24
C ARG A 82 -31.05 19.93 1.19
N VAL A 83 -32.02 19.01 1.29
CA VAL A 83 -31.75 17.58 1.21
C VAL A 83 -31.27 17.18 -0.19
N SER A 84 -31.93 17.65 -1.26
CA SER A 84 -31.56 17.32 -2.64
C SER A 84 -30.18 17.87 -3.04
N LEU A 85 -29.83 19.09 -2.61
CA LEU A 85 -28.53 19.70 -2.93
C LEU A 85 -27.39 18.95 -2.24
N ASN A 86 -27.59 18.53 -0.99
CA ASN A 86 -26.61 17.77 -0.22
C ASN A 86 -26.43 16.36 -0.77
N VAL A 87 -27.51 15.69 -1.19
CA VAL A 87 -27.42 14.38 -1.86
C VAL A 87 -26.67 14.50 -3.18
N ALA A 88 -26.94 15.54 -3.99
CA ALA A 88 -26.21 15.77 -5.23
C ALA A 88 -24.72 16.06 -5.00
N ALA A 89 -24.36 16.80 -3.94
CA ALA A 89 -22.98 17.07 -3.56
C ALA A 89 -22.24 15.79 -3.10
N VAL A 90 -22.90 14.93 -2.33
CA VAL A 90 -22.33 13.64 -1.88
C VAL A 90 -22.18 12.67 -3.05
N VAL A 91 -23.19 12.54 -3.91
CA VAL A 91 -23.09 11.69 -5.11
C VAL A 91 -22.03 12.22 -6.08
N GLY A 92 -21.95 13.54 -6.26
CA GLY A 92 -20.93 14.20 -7.08
C GLY A 92 -19.51 14.01 -6.55
N THR A 93 -19.31 14.07 -5.23
CA THR A 93 -17.99 13.81 -4.62
C THR A 93 -17.60 12.33 -4.68
N ILE A 94 -18.54 11.39 -4.49
CA ILE A 94 -18.27 9.95 -4.63
C ILE A 94 -17.92 9.59 -6.08
N GLN A 95 -18.68 10.10 -7.06
CA GLN A 95 -18.42 9.82 -8.48
C GLN A 95 -17.19 10.56 -8.99
N GLY A 96 -16.98 11.81 -8.57
CA GLY A 96 -15.76 12.55 -8.83
C GLY A 96 -14.53 11.83 -8.26
N PHE A 97 -14.62 11.28 -7.05
CA PHE A 97 -13.55 10.49 -6.45
C PHE A 97 -13.30 9.17 -7.20
N ARG A 98 -14.35 8.47 -7.66
CA ARG A 98 -14.20 7.24 -8.45
C ARG A 98 -13.56 7.50 -9.81
N LEU A 99 -14.05 8.49 -10.55
CA LEU A 99 -13.52 8.87 -11.86
C LEU A 99 -12.09 9.41 -11.74
N PHE A 100 -11.79 10.20 -10.71
CA PHE A 100 -10.45 10.71 -10.43
C PHE A 100 -9.48 9.59 -10.03
N ASN A 101 -9.92 8.64 -9.21
CA ASN A 101 -9.09 7.51 -8.78
C ASN A 101 -8.87 6.48 -9.89
N TRP A 102 -9.79 6.40 -10.87
CA TRP A 102 -9.61 5.64 -12.10
C TRP A 102 -8.69 6.34 -13.10
N ALA A 103 -8.76 7.67 -13.19
CA ALA A 103 -7.95 8.49 -14.09
C ALA A 103 -6.53 8.79 -13.58
N ALA A 104 -6.19 8.52 -12.32
CA ALA A 104 -4.85 8.73 -11.75
C ALA A 104 -3.91 7.52 -12.03
N PRO A 105 -3.10 7.54 -13.11
CA PRO A 105 -2.33 6.37 -13.54
C PRO A 105 -1.13 6.08 -12.62
N GLY A 106 -0.73 7.06 -11.79
CA GLY A 106 0.45 6.98 -10.92
C GLY A 106 0.33 6.01 -9.73
N ARG A 107 -0.89 5.67 -9.28
CA ARG A 107 -1.06 4.64 -8.23
C ARG A 107 -0.60 3.27 -8.71
N SER A 108 -0.97 2.90 -9.95
CA SER A 108 -0.60 1.63 -10.57
C SER A 108 0.92 1.40 -10.57
N TYR A 109 1.71 2.44 -10.88
CA TYR A 109 3.17 2.35 -10.91
C TYR A 109 3.78 2.17 -9.52
N GLN A 110 3.37 2.98 -8.54
CA GLN A 110 3.86 2.85 -7.16
C GLN A 110 3.55 1.47 -6.56
N TYR A 111 2.38 0.91 -6.87
CA TYR A 111 2.00 -0.43 -6.41
C TYR A 111 2.79 -1.55 -7.08
N ARG A 112 3.16 -1.41 -8.36
CA ARG A 112 3.92 -2.41 -9.12
C ARG A 112 5.38 -2.51 -8.66
N TYR A 113 6.01 -1.38 -8.34
CA TYR A 113 7.43 -1.31 -7.97
C TYR A 113 7.69 -1.20 -6.46
N GLY A 114 6.64 -1.29 -5.63
CA GLY A 114 6.76 -1.19 -4.16
C GLY A 114 7.79 -2.15 -3.57
N LEU A 115 7.78 -3.43 -4.00
CA LEU A 115 8.74 -4.43 -3.54
C LEU A 115 10.18 -4.10 -3.97
N THR A 116 10.42 -3.72 -5.22
CA THR A 116 11.75 -3.34 -5.70
C THR A 116 12.31 -2.15 -4.93
N ARG A 117 11.48 -1.13 -4.70
CA ARG A 117 11.87 0.04 -3.89
C ARG A 117 12.18 -0.35 -2.45
N ALA A 118 11.39 -1.24 -1.86
CA ALA A 118 11.62 -1.76 -0.52
C ALA A 118 12.96 -2.49 -0.42
N THR A 119 13.25 -3.39 -1.37
CA THR A 119 14.51 -4.17 -1.38
C THR A 119 15.72 -3.27 -1.57
N VAL A 120 15.66 -2.28 -2.47
CA VAL A 120 16.75 -1.30 -2.66
C VAL A 120 17.00 -0.51 -1.38
N GLY A 121 15.95 0.00 -0.72
CA GLY A 121 16.10 0.73 0.54
C GLY A 121 16.71 -0.12 1.66
N ALA A 122 16.38 -1.41 1.72
CA ALA A 122 16.98 -2.34 2.69
C ALA A 122 18.44 -2.67 2.36
N VAL A 123 18.81 -2.82 1.08
CA VAL A 123 20.20 -3.03 0.64
C VAL A 123 21.07 -1.81 0.95
N VAL A 124 20.55 -0.59 0.75
CA VAL A 124 21.25 0.64 1.14
C VAL A 124 21.48 0.68 2.65
N ALA A 125 20.47 0.36 3.47
CA ALA A 125 20.64 0.27 4.92
C ALA A 125 21.70 -0.77 5.34
N CYS A 126 21.77 -1.90 4.63
CA CYS A 126 22.82 -2.92 4.83
C CYS A 126 24.23 -2.36 4.52
N ALA A 127 24.37 -1.60 3.43
CA ALA A 127 25.64 -0.99 3.08
C ALA A 127 26.04 0.14 4.04
N GLU A 128 25.08 0.96 4.47
CA GLU A 128 25.30 2.00 5.48
C GLU A 128 25.75 1.40 6.81
N PHE A 129 25.19 0.27 7.24
CA PHE A 129 25.65 -0.45 8.42
C PHE A 129 27.11 -0.88 8.29
N ARG A 130 27.51 -1.44 7.14
CA ARG A 130 28.91 -1.86 6.90
C ARG A 130 29.89 -0.69 6.83
N ALA A 131 29.43 0.48 6.37
CA ALA A 131 30.24 1.68 6.33
C ALA A 131 30.29 2.45 7.66
N ALA A 132 29.38 2.14 8.60
CA ALA A 132 29.27 2.84 9.87
C ALA A 132 30.39 2.47 10.84
N ARG A 133 30.83 3.46 11.63
CA ARG A 133 31.74 3.23 12.75
C ARG A 133 31.01 2.49 13.88
N THR A 134 31.75 1.79 14.74
CA THR A 134 31.21 0.98 15.85
C THR A 134 30.17 1.73 16.71
N LYS A 135 30.36 3.03 16.94
CA LYS A 135 29.43 3.86 17.74
C LYS A 135 28.03 4.02 17.11
N ASP A 136 27.92 4.00 15.78
CA ASP A 136 26.67 4.24 15.04
C ASP A 136 25.95 2.93 14.68
N GLN A 137 26.58 1.77 14.90
CA GLN A 137 26.06 0.46 14.52
C GLN A 137 24.65 0.16 15.10
N PRO A 138 24.33 0.45 16.38
CA PRO A 138 22.99 0.17 16.92
C PRO A 138 21.88 0.93 16.19
N ALA A 139 22.12 2.18 15.81
CA ALA A 139 21.14 2.98 15.06
C ALA A 139 20.94 2.43 13.64
N LYS A 140 22.02 1.98 13.00
CA LYS A 140 21.96 1.37 11.66
C LYS A 140 21.30 -0.01 11.67
N LEU A 141 21.47 -0.82 12.72
CA LEU A 141 20.74 -2.09 12.89
C LEU A 141 19.23 -1.85 12.99
N ARG A 142 18.79 -0.86 13.79
CA ARG A 142 17.37 -0.47 13.85
C ARG A 142 16.83 -0.04 12.48
N ALA A 143 17.62 0.71 11.72
CA ALA A 143 17.24 1.11 10.36
C ALA A 143 17.09 -0.11 9.43
N ILE A 144 17.96 -1.13 9.54
CA ILE A 144 17.83 -2.39 8.79
C ILE A 144 16.51 -3.09 9.17
N ASP A 145 16.20 -3.22 10.46
CA ASP A 145 14.97 -3.89 10.93
C ASP A 145 13.70 -3.20 10.41
N GLU A 146 13.66 -1.87 10.47
CA GLU A 146 12.52 -1.09 9.96
C GLU A 146 12.33 -1.29 8.45
N ARG A 147 13.43 -1.27 7.68
CA ARG A 147 13.40 -1.51 6.24
C ARG A 147 13.02 -2.95 5.92
N LEU A 148 13.50 -3.91 6.71
CA LEU A 148 13.16 -5.32 6.55
C LEU A 148 11.66 -5.56 6.79
N ARG A 149 11.08 -4.98 7.86
CA ARG A 149 9.62 -5.03 8.09
C ARG A 149 8.82 -4.44 6.93
N TYR A 150 9.35 -3.41 6.27
CA TYR A 150 8.74 -2.86 5.06
C TYR A 150 8.83 -3.83 3.88
N VAL A 151 9.99 -4.45 3.65
CA VAL A 151 10.16 -5.51 2.63
C VAL A 151 9.22 -6.68 2.88
N GLU A 152 9.13 -7.20 4.10
CA GLU A 152 8.24 -8.32 4.44
C GLU A 152 6.79 -8.03 4.05
N ARG A 153 6.27 -6.84 4.39
CA ARG A 153 4.92 -6.42 4.01
C ARG A 153 4.74 -6.38 2.50
N GLU A 154 5.74 -5.87 1.78
CA GLU A 154 5.68 -5.77 0.32
C GLU A 154 5.78 -7.15 -0.36
N VAL A 155 6.58 -8.08 0.18
CA VAL A 155 6.63 -9.49 -0.27
C VAL A 155 5.26 -10.16 -0.09
N LEU A 156 4.63 -10.00 1.08
CA LEU A 156 3.28 -10.54 1.35
C LEU A 156 2.18 -9.88 0.51
N ARG A 157 2.43 -8.72 -0.08
CA ARG A 157 1.48 -8.03 -0.97
C ARG A 157 1.80 -8.22 -2.45
N ALA A 158 3.00 -8.63 -2.81
CA ALA A 158 3.46 -8.73 -4.20
C ALA A 158 2.57 -9.63 -5.06
N HIS A 159 2.12 -10.77 -4.52
CA HIS A 159 1.23 -11.69 -5.24
C HIS A 159 -0.19 -11.14 -5.45
N ARG A 160 -0.65 -10.21 -4.60
CA ARG A 160 -1.97 -9.55 -4.74
C ARG A 160 -1.96 -8.40 -5.72
N ARG A 161 -0.84 -7.68 -5.83
CA ARG A 161 -0.73 -6.47 -6.66
C ARG A 161 -0.37 -6.74 -8.11
N ARG A 162 0.30 -7.87 -8.39
CA ARG A 162 0.63 -8.25 -9.76
C ARG A 162 -0.61 -8.89 -10.38
N GLY A 163 -1.36 -8.11 -11.16
CA GLY A 163 -2.59 -8.54 -11.86
C GLY A 163 -2.40 -9.65 -12.91
N THR A 164 -1.25 -10.34 -12.90
CA THR A 164 -0.95 -11.48 -13.79
C THR A 164 -1.72 -12.74 -13.41
N VAL A 165 -2.18 -12.85 -12.15
CA VAL A 165 -2.98 -13.99 -11.69
C VAL A 165 -4.36 -13.50 -11.27
N ARG A 166 -5.40 -13.96 -11.97
CA ARG A 166 -6.80 -13.70 -11.60
C ARG A 166 -7.04 -14.10 -10.14
N TRP A 167 -7.68 -13.24 -9.36
CA TRP A 167 -7.89 -13.39 -7.92
C TRP A 167 -8.51 -14.74 -7.49
N SER A 168 -9.34 -15.36 -8.34
CA SER A 168 -10.00 -16.65 -8.08
C SER A 168 -9.15 -17.88 -8.40
N SER A 169 -7.96 -17.73 -8.99
CA SER A 169 -7.13 -18.85 -9.41
C SER A 169 -6.50 -19.56 -8.20
N PHE A 170 -6.59 -20.90 -8.14
CA PHE A 170 -5.93 -21.74 -7.12
C PHE A 170 -4.43 -21.44 -6.94
N ARG A 171 -3.75 -21.01 -8.01
CA ARG A 171 -2.35 -20.56 -8.00
C ARG A 171 -2.05 -19.48 -6.95
N HIS A 172 -3.04 -18.68 -6.53
CA HIS A 172 -2.86 -17.68 -5.47
C HIS A 172 -2.42 -18.30 -4.13
N ARG A 173 -2.91 -19.50 -3.80
CA ARG A 173 -2.53 -20.17 -2.55
C ARG A 173 -1.03 -20.49 -2.53
N GLY A 174 -0.51 -21.06 -3.62
CA GLY A 174 0.91 -21.36 -3.77
C GLY A 174 1.79 -20.11 -3.75
N LEU A 175 1.33 -19.01 -4.37
CA LEU A 175 2.05 -17.73 -4.33
C LEU A 175 2.08 -17.12 -2.92
N ALA A 176 0.98 -17.20 -2.19
CA ALA A 176 0.90 -16.70 -0.81
C ALA A 176 1.79 -17.53 0.13
N GLU A 177 1.81 -18.85 -0.03
CA GLU A 177 2.69 -19.74 0.72
C GLU A 177 4.17 -19.48 0.43
N HIS A 178 4.54 -19.36 -0.86
CA HIS A 178 5.89 -19.00 -1.26
C HIS A 178 6.33 -17.66 -0.66
N ALA A 179 5.45 -16.64 -0.68
CA ALA A 179 5.74 -15.35 -0.06
C ALA A 179 6.01 -15.47 1.45
N ARG A 180 5.26 -16.32 2.17
CA ARG A 180 5.49 -16.59 3.60
C ARG A 180 6.81 -17.32 3.86
N LEU A 181 7.21 -18.23 2.98
CA LEU A 181 8.52 -18.90 3.05
C LEU A 181 9.67 -17.91 2.79
N VAL A 182 9.50 -16.99 1.83
CA VAL A 182 10.47 -15.91 1.59
C VAL A 182 10.63 -15.01 2.82
N VAL A 183 9.53 -14.64 3.47
CA VAL A 183 9.58 -13.89 4.74
C VAL A 183 10.28 -14.69 5.84
N ALA A 184 9.99 -15.99 5.96
CA ALA A 184 10.69 -16.85 6.92
C ALA A 184 12.21 -16.91 6.66
N ALA A 185 12.63 -16.94 5.39
CA ALA A 185 14.04 -16.92 5.01
C ALA A 185 14.70 -15.58 5.39
N LEU A 186 14.03 -14.45 5.17
CA LEU A 186 14.48 -13.13 5.59
C LEU A 186 14.63 -13.04 7.10
N ARG A 187 13.63 -13.52 7.87
CA ARG A 187 13.70 -13.54 9.34
C ARG A 187 14.80 -14.43 9.87
N ARG A 188 15.03 -15.60 9.26
CA ARG A 188 16.15 -16.48 9.62
C ARG A 188 17.50 -15.82 9.38
N ALA A 189 17.64 -15.07 8.29
CA ALA A 189 18.86 -14.31 8.02
C ALA A 189 19.02 -13.14 9.00
N ALA A 190 17.93 -12.45 9.34
CA ALA A 190 17.92 -11.35 10.30
C ALA A 190 18.21 -11.79 11.74
N ALA A 191 17.79 -13.00 12.15
CA ALA A 191 18.16 -13.56 13.44
C ALA A 191 19.68 -13.74 13.63
N GLY A 192 20.46 -13.75 12.53
CA GLY A 192 21.91 -13.74 12.61
C GLY A 192 22.51 -12.38 12.98
N LEU A 193 21.73 -11.29 12.94
CA LEU A 193 22.21 -9.95 13.27
C LEU A 193 22.65 -9.82 14.74
N ASP A 194 22.04 -10.61 15.63
CA ASP A 194 22.36 -10.59 17.06
C ASP A 194 23.66 -11.35 17.40
N SER A 195 24.11 -12.26 16.52
CA SER A 195 25.28 -13.12 16.76
C SER A 195 26.49 -12.77 15.90
N ASP A 196 26.28 -12.57 14.59
CA ASP A 196 27.32 -12.18 13.63
C ASP A 196 26.72 -11.17 12.63
N PRO A 197 26.69 -9.88 13.00
CA PRO A 197 26.01 -8.87 12.21
C PRO A 197 26.65 -8.66 10.84
N GLU A 198 27.97 -8.81 10.70
CA GLU A 198 28.64 -8.59 9.41
C GLU A 198 28.26 -9.67 8.37
N SER A 199 28.32 -10.93 8.78
CA SER A 199 27.93 -12.05 7.93
C SER A 199 26.42 -12.04 7.64
N ALA A 200 25.61 -11.74 8.67
CA ALA A 200 24.16 -11.66 8.54
C ALA A 200 23.72 -10.54 7.58
N VAL A 201 24.33 -9.35 7.66
CA VAL A 201 24.05 -8.24 6.74
C VAL A 201 24.43 -8.58 5.31
N ARG A 202 25.58 -9.22 5.08
CA ARG A 202 25.97 -9.68 3.73
C ARG A 202 24.95 -10.67 3.19
N LYS A 203 24.54 -11.66 4.00
CA LYS A 203 23.55 -12.66 3.61
C LYS A 203 22.19 -12.03 3.31
N LEU A 204 21.73 -11.09 4.14
CA LEU A 204 20.51 -10.32 3.90
C LEU A 204 20.57 -9.54 2.59
N ALA A 205 21.66 -8.84 2.32
CA ALA A 205 21.82 -8.08 1.07
C ALA A 205 21.70 -8.98 -0.16
N VAL A 206 22.33 -10.16 -0.16
CA VAL A 206 22.22 -11.14 -1.26
C VAL A 206 20.78 -11.61 -1.45
N LEU A 207 20.05 -11.91 -0.37
CA LEU A 207 18.64 -12.31 -0.43
C LEU A 207 17.76 -11.17 -0.98
N LEU A 208 17.96 -9.95 -0.49
CA LEU A 208 17.20 -8.77 -0.91
C LEU A 208 17.41 -8.43 -2.38
N VAL A 209 18.66 -8.49 -2.87
CA VAL A 209 18.99 -8.30 -4.29
C VAL A 209 18.31 -9.40 -5.13
N SER A 210 18.40 -10.66 -4.70
CA SER A 210 17.76 -11.77 -5.41
C SER A 210 16.24 -11.59 -5.53
N ILE A 211 15.58 -11.18 -4.43
CA ILE A 211 14.14 -10.89 -4.42
C ILE A 211 13.82 -9.73 -5.35
N GLY A 212 14.60 -8.65 -5.31
CA GLY A 212 14.42 -7.49 -6.18
C GLY A 212 14.51 -7.84 -7.66
N VAL A 213 15.56 -8.58 -8.06
CA VAL A 213 15.79 -9.01 -9.46
C VAL A 213 14.70 -9.97 -9.94
N ASN A 214 14.40 -11.02 -9.17
CA ASN A 214 13.34 -11.96 -9.54
C ASN A 214 11.97 -11.26 -9.62
N HIS A 215 11.72 -10.28 -8.76
CA HIS A 215 10.50 -9.48 -8.84
C HIS A 215 10.46 -8.63 -10.12
N THR A 216 11.54 -7.93 -10.49
CA THR A 216 11.55 -7.14 -11.74
C THR A 216 11.36 -8.02 -12.97
N GLU A 217 11.86 -9.26 -12.96
CA GLU A 217 11.73 -10.23 -14.05
C GLU A 217 10.33 -10.87 -14.22
N GLY A 218 9.37 -10.63 -13.32
CA GLY A 218 8.06 -11.30 -13.42
C GLY A 218 7.84 -12.45 -12.45
N ARG A 219 8.88 -12.90 -11.75
CA ARG A 219 8.90 -14.19 -11.05
C ARG A 219 8.34 -14.12 -9.62
N THR A 220 7.08 -13.72 -9.46
CA THR A 220 6.43 -13.64 -8.13
C THR A 220 6.32 -14.98 -7.41
N GLY A 221 6.19 -16.09 -8.15
CA GLY A 221 6.19 -17.45 -7.59
C GLY A 221 7.57 -18.04 -7.35
N ALA A 222 8.63 -17.31 -7.68
CA ALA A 222 10.01 -17.75 -7.54
C ALA A 222 10.91 -16.58 -7.12
N LEU A 223 10.42 -15.73 -6.19
CA LEU A 223 11.17 -14.59 -5.66
C LEU A 223 12.54 -14.99 -5.08
N LEU A 224 12.61 -16.21 -4.52
CA LEU A 224 13.83 -16.76 -3.98
C LEU A 224 13.99 -18.22 -4.44
N PRO A 225 15.21 -18.67 -4.78
CA PRO A 225 15.47 -20.05 -5.15
C PRO A 225 15.08 -21.06 -4.06
N LYS A 226 14.53 -22.22 -4.45
CA LYS A 226 14.06 -23.27 -3.53
C LYS A 226 15.12 -23.73 -2.50
N LYS A 227 16.40 -23.66 -2.86
CA LYS A 227 17.53 -23.98 -1.96
C LYS A 227 17.52 -23.16 -0.66
N TYR A 228 17.07 -21.91 -0.70
CA TYR A 228 16.99 -21.03 0.47
C TYR A 228 15.70 -21.22 1.28
N LEU A 229 14.74 -21.97 0.75
CA LEU A 229 13.42 -22.18 1.34
C LEU A 229 13.27 -23.56 1.99
N LYS A 230 14.19 -24.49 1.69
CA LYS A 230 14.15 -25.87 2.19
C LYS A 230 14.25 -25.88 3.72
N GLY A 231 13.30 -26.56 4.38
CA GLY A 231 13.27 -26.71 5.83
C GLY A 231 12.78 -25.48 6.61
N LEU A 232 12.25 -24.46 5.93
CA LEU A 232 11.63 -23.32 6.59
C LEU A 232 10.14 -23.54 6.79
N THR A 233 9.63 -23.12 7.94
CA THR A 233 8.20 -23.06 8.21
C THR A 233 7.65 -21.74 7.65
N PRO A 234 6.50 -21.75 6.94
CA PRO A 234 5.89 -20.53 6.43
C PRO A 234 5.60 -19.54 7.56
N ALA A 235 6.04 -18.28 7.40
CA ALA A 235 5.76 -17.25 8.40
C ALA A 235 4.25 -17.02 8.57
N ARG A 236 3.79 -16.93 9.83
CA ARG A 236 2.40 -16.64 10.14
C ARG A 236 2.08 -15.20 9.77
N ASP A 237 1.03 -15.02 8.98
CA ASP A 237 0.61 -13.70 8.51
C ASP A 237 -0.27 -13.00 9.56
N ALA A 238 0.37 -12.20 10.43
CA ALA A 238 -0.36 -11.37 11.40
C ALA A 238 -1.11 -10.20 10.74
N SER A 239 -0.81 -9.86 9.47
CA SER A 239 -1.46 -8.74 8.80
C SER A 239 -2.94 -9.01 8.53
N ALA A 240 -3.32 -10.29 8.34
CA ALA A 240 -4.72 -10.70 8.25
C ALA A 240 -5.47 -10.42 9.56
N VAL A 241 -4.86 -10.71 10.71
CA VAL A 241 -5.43 -10.44 12.03
C VAL A 241 -5.59 -8.94 12.27
N ILE A 242 -4.55 -8.16 11.94
CA ILE A 242 -4.59 -6.70 12.07
C ILE A 242 -5.65 -6.09 11.13
N GLY A 243 -5.79 -6.61 9.91
CA GLY A 243 -6.82 -6.18 8.97
C GLY A 243 -8.23 -6.45 9.49
N ILE A 244 -8.48 -7.64 10.04
CA ILE A 244 -9.76 -7.98 10.68
C ILE A 244 -10.01 -7.06 11.87
N LEU A 245 -9.01 -6.85 12.73
CA LEU A 245 -9.14 -5.97 13.89
C LEU A 245 -9.50 -4.53 13.48
N ARG A 246 -8.84 -3.98 12.46
CA ARG A 246 -9.19 -2.65 11.90
C ARG A 246 -10.61 -2.61 11.37
N LEU A 247 -11.06 -3.67 10.69
CA LEU A 247 -12.43 -3.78 10.19
C LEU A 247 -13.45 -3.79 11.33
N VAL A 248 -13.20 -4.57 12.38
CA VAL A 248 -14.05 -4.61 13.58
C VAL A 248 -14.08 -3.25 14.28
N VAL A 249 -12.91 -2.63 14.51
CA VAL A 249 -12.82 -1.33 15.18
C VAL A 249 -13.53 -0.24 14.37
N GLY A 250 -13.30 -0.16 13.06
CA GLY A 250 -13.97 0.87 12.27
C GLY A 250 -15.47 0.60 12.09
N ALA A 251 -15.92 -0.66 12.04
CA ALA A 251 -17.35 -0.97 12.09
C ALA A 251 -17.98 -0.52 13.43
N ALA A 252 -17.29 -0.73 14.55
CA ALA A 252 -17.73 -0.28 15.87
C ALA A 252 -17.79 1.26 15.96
N VAL A 253 -16.79 1.97 15.43
CA VAL A 253 -16.78 3.45 15.38
C VAL A 253 -17.93 3.97 14.52
N VAL A 254 -18.14 3.40 13.33
CA VAL A 254 -19.27 3.79 12.46
C VAL A 254 -20.61 3.51 13.15
N GLY A 255 -20.77 2.35 13.77
CA GLY A 255 -21.97 2.00 14.54
C GLY A 255 -22.23 2.98 15.69
N ALA A 256 -21.20 3.35 16.45
CA ALA A 256 -21.30 4.30 17.55
C ALA A 256 -21.68 5.72 17.06
N VAL A 257 -21.08 6.19 15.96
CA VAL A 257 -21.39 7.50 15.37
C VAL A 257 -22.84 7.54 14.86
N LEU A 258 -23.30 6.47 14.18
CA LEU A 258 -24.68 6.37 13.73
C LEU A 258 -25.67 6.31 14.89
N TRP A 259 -25.38 5.50 15.91
CA TRP A 259 -26.21 5.38 17.11
C TRP A 259 -26.34 6.73 17.85
N ALA A 260 -25.23 7.45 18.03
CA ALA A 260 -25.23 8.79 18.62
C ALA A 260 -26.02 9.80 17.75
N GLY A 261 -25.83 9.78 16.42
CA GLY A 261 -26.56 10.65 15.50
C GLY A 261 -28.08 10.48 15.58
N VAL A 262 -28.55 9.24 15.73
CA VAL A 262 -29.98 8.92 15.96
C VAL A 262 -30.45 9.44 17.32
N ARG A 263 -29.66 9.23 18.39
CA ARG A 263 -30.01 9.63 19.75
C ARG A 263 -30.13 11.16 19.92
N PHE A 264 -29.26 11.92 19.25
CA PHE A 264 -29.17 13.38 19.37
C PHE A 264 -29.94 14.13 18.26
N LYS A 265 -30.72 13.44 17.42
CA LYS A 265 -31.48 14.03 16.29
C LYS A 265 -30.61 14.86 15.32
N TRP A 266 -29.32 14.52 15.21
CA TRP A 266 -28.34 15.18 14.33
C TRP A 266 -27.76 14.16 13.31
N PRO A 267 -28.59 13.54 12.45
CA PRO A 267 -28.14 12.47 11.57
C PRO A 267 -27.18 12.94 10.46
N ILE A 268 -27.27 14.21 10.07
CA ILE A 268 -26.52 14.79 8.94
C ILE A 268 -25.01 14.90 9.23
N PRO A 269 -24.55 15.53 10.32
CA PRO A 269 -23.12 15.60 10.62
C PRO A 269 -22.51 14.23 10.95
N ALA A 270 -23.29 13.31 11.54
CA ALA A 270 -22.84 11.94 11.81
C ALA A 270 -22.53 11.16 10.52
N GLY A 271 -23.37 11.29 9.48
CA GLY A 271 -23.12 10.66 8.18
C GLY A 271 -21.86 11.19 7.49
N LEU A 272 -21.60 12.49 7.60
CA LEU A 272 -20.43 13.14 6.99
C LEU A 272 -19.13 12.74 7.70
N VAL A 273 -19.17 12.60 9.03
CA VAL A 273 -18.08 12.05 9.84
C VAL A 273 -17.73 10.62 9.44
N VAL A 274 -18.73 9.75 9.21
CA VAL A 274 -18.51 8.39 8.70
C VAL A 274 -17.90 8.40 7.30
N LEU A 275 -18.39 9.28 6.42
CA LEU A 275 -17.92 9.38 5.03
C LEU A 275 -16.47 9.87 4.92
N VAL A 276 -16.00 10.66 5.89
CA VAL A 276 -14.61 11.14 5.99
C VAL A 276 -13.71 10.17 6.76
N LEU A 277 -14.17 9.62 7.90
CA LEU A 277 -13.39 8.67 8.70
C LEU A 277 -13.19 7.33 8.00
N PHE A 278 -14.19 6.85 7.26
CA PHE A 278 -14.12 5.53 6.64
C PHE A 278 -12.97 5.43 5.62
N PRO A 279 -12.78 6.35 4.66
CA PRO A 279 -11.61 6.36 3.80
C PRO A 279 -10.30 6.63 4.54
N LEU A 280 -10.29 7.39 5.64
CA LEU A 280 -9.07 7.62 6.42
C LEU A 280 -8.61 6.37 7.16
N LEU A 281 -9.56 5.61 7.71
CA LEU A 281 -9.32 4.37 8.45
C LEU A 281 -9.09 3.17 7.52
N PHE A 282 -9.71 3.16 6.33
CA PHE A 282 -9.75 2.00 5.43
C PHE A 282 -9.17 2.21 4.02
N GLY A 283 -8.94 3.45 3.59
CA GLY A 283 -8.57 3.81 2.22
C GLY A 283 -7.17 3.40 1.77
N GLY A 284 -6.32 2.94 2.70
CA GLY A 284 -5.00 2.40 2.37
C GLY A 284 -5.00 0.99 1.77
N GLU A 285 -6.05 0.19 1.99
CA GLU A 285 -6.08 -1.24 1.61
C GLU A 285 -7.33 -1.68 0.82
N SER A 286 -8.37 -0.83 0.74
CA SER A 286 -9.70 -1.20 0.20
C SER A 286 -9.81 -1.36 -1.33
N ALA A 287 -8.70 -1.31 -2.08
CA ALA A 287 -8.71 -1.70 -3.50
C ALA A 287 -8.54 -3.22 -3.71
N ALA A 288 -8.18 -3.96 -2.65
CA ALA A 288 -8.24 -5.42 -2.65
C ALA A 288 -9.47 -5.83 -1.84
N GLY A 289 -10.47 -6.38 -2.53
CA GLY A 289 -11.82 -6.61 -2.02
C GLY A 289 -11.89 -7.36 -0.68
N ILE A 290 -13.04 -7.17 -0.03
CA ILE A 290 -13.50 -7.91 1.14
C ILE A 290 -13.14 -9.39 0.95
N PRO A 291 -12.42 -10.02 1.89
CA PRO A 291 -12.05 -11.44 1.76
C PRO A 291 -13.32 -12.27 1.65
N ALA A 292 -13.46 -13.02 0.55
CA ALA A 292 -14.58 -13.92 0.29
C ALA A 292 -14.84 -14.94 1.43
N ALA A 293 -13.84 -15.19 2.28
CA ALA A 293 -13.97 -15.98 3.50
C ALA A 293 -14.94 -15.40 4.55
N VAL A 294 -15.26 -14.11 4.48
CA VAL A 294 -16.28 -13.45 5.32
C VAL A 294 -17.67 -13.58 4.69
N LEU A 295 -17.77 -13.58 3.36
CA LEU A 295 -19.04 -13.78 2.65
C LEU A 295 -19.54 -15.23 2.72
N SER A 296 -18.64 -16.21 2.74
CA SER A 296 -19.02 -17.64 2.84
C SER A 296 -19.44 -18.08 4.25
N LYS A 297 -19.38 -17.19 5.25
CA LYS A 297 -19.79 -17.46 6.64
C LYS A 297 -21.03 -16.70 7.08
N LEU A 298 -21.63 -15.90 6.19
CA LEU A 298 -22.93 -15.32 6.46
C LEU A 298 -23.98 -16.43 6.36
N PRO A 299 -24.83 -16.63 7.38
CA PRO A 299 -25.97 -17.52 7.26
C PRO A 299 -26.86 -16.93 6.17
N LEU A 300 -26.86 -17.55 4.99
CA LEU A 300 -27.94 -17.38 4.03
C LEU A 300 -29.18 -17.89 4.77
N THR A 301 -30.03 -16.95 5.17
CA THR A 301 -31.38 -17.25 5.62
C THR A 301 -32.05 -18.04 4.51
N ASP A 302 -32.21 -19.34 4.71
CA ASP A 302 -33.06 -20.19 3.88
C ASP A 302 -34.45 -19.59 3.89
N GLY A 303 -34.81 -18.95 2.78
CA GLY A 303 -36.17 -18.51 2.50
C GLY A 303 -37.02 -19.76 2.32
N GLY A 304 -37.65 -20.20 3.41
CA GLY A 304 -38.73 -21.17 3.37
C GLY A 304 -39.82 -20.67 2.44
N ALA A 305 -39.99 -21.37 1.32
CA ALA A 305 -41.16 -21.21 0.46
C ALA A 305 -42.40 -21.67 1.25
N PRO A 306 -43.51 -20.91 1.25
CA PRO A 306 -44.76 -21.37 1.83
C PRO A 306 -45.33 -22.51 0.97
N GLY A 307 -45.33 -23.70 1.54
CA GLY A 307 -46.05 -24.87 1.00
C GLY A 307 -47.55 -24.71 1.19
N ARG A 308 -48.28 -25.16 0.16
CA ARG A 308 -49.74 -25.27 0.05
C ARG A 308 -50.36 -26.11 1.15
#